data_AF-A0A0Q8FJY8-F1
#
_entry.id   AF-A0A0Q8FJY8-F1
#
_cell.length_a   1.000
_cell.length_b   1.000
_cell.length_c   1.000
_cell.angle_alpha   90.00
_cell.angle_beta   90.00
_cell.angle_gamma   90.00
#
_symmetry.space_group_name_H-M   'P 1'
#
loop_
_entity.id
_entity.type
_entity.pdbx_description
1 polymer ?
#
loop_
_entity_poly.entity_id
_entity_poly.type
_entity_poly.pdbx_seq_one_letter_code
_entity_poly.pdbx_strand_id
1 'polypeptide(L)' 'MAADGKVRQEDKHFDAPHAREAETPLAEGEKHDQLAEKVECSESRQEALLDEGLEESFPGSDPVSVKRIT' A
#
# COMPACT_ATOMS: atom_id res chain seq x y z
N MET A 1 -4.24 -2.92 5.37
CA MET A 1 -5.05 -4.13 5.07
C MET A 1 -4.13 -5.13 4.38
N ALA A 2 -3.71 -6.22 5.02
CA ALA A 2 -2.95 -7.24 4.30
C ALA A 2 -3.90 -7.90 3.31
N ALA A 3 -3.61 -7.83 2.00
CA ALA A 3 -4.35 -8.60 1.01
C ALA A 3 -4.38 -10.06 1.49
N ASP A 4 -5.58 -10.60 1.73
CA ASP A 4 -5.79 -12.00 2.13
C ASP A 4 -5.50 -12.90 0.93
N GLY A 5 -4.25 -12.90 0.49
CA GLY A 5 -3.75 -13.74 -0.57
C GLY A 5 -3.60 -15.14 -0.03
N LYS A 6 -4.62 -15.98 -0.21
CA LYS A 6 -4.51 -17.42 0.07
C LYS A 6 -3.23 -17.96 -0.57
N VAL A 7 -2.40 -18.60 0.25
CA VAL A 7 -1.18 -19.28 -0.21
C VAL A 7 -1.57 -20.33 -1.24
N ARG A 8 -1.12 -20.15 -2.49
CA ARG A 8 -1.38 -21.09 -3.59
C ARG A 8 -0.52 -22.33 -3.37
N GLN A 9 -0.93 -23.47 -3.89
CA GLN A 9 -0.18 -24.71 -3.75
C GLN A 9 1.23 -24.59 -4.35
N GLU A 10 1.33 -23.90 -5.47
CA GLU A 10 2.55 -23.58 -6.20
C GLU A 10 3.55 -22.72 -5.40
N ASP A 11 3.08 -21.85 -4.49
CA ASP A 11 3.95 -21.03 -3.63
C ASP A 11 4.72 -21.90 -2.59
N LYS A 12 4.33 -23.17 -2.40
CA LYS A 12 4.92 -24.08 -1.41
C LYS A 12 6.03 -24.97 -1.97
N HIS A 13 6.36 -24.85 -3.26
CA HIS A 13 7.43 -25.64 -3.87
C HIS A 13 8.82 -25.09 -3.50
N PHE A 14 9.78 -25.99 -3.27
CA PHE A 14 11.16 -25.62 -2.97
C PHE A 14 11.82 -24.80 -4.07
N ASP A 15 11.45 -25.07 -5.33
CA ASP A 15 11.98 -24.36 -6.50
C ASP A 15 11.08 -23.20 -6.96
N ALA A 16 10.08 -22.81 -6.15
CA ALA A 16 9.21 -21.69 -6.48
C ALA A 16 10.01 -20.38 -6.49
N PRO A 17 9.66 -19.41 -7.37
CA PRO A 17 10.29 -18.10 -7.35
C PRO A 17 10.03 -17.39 -6.01
N HIS A 18 11.01 -16.60 -5.56
CA HIS A 18 10.95 -15.85 -4.29
C HIS A 18 9.87 -14.78 -4.24
N ALA A 19 9.30 -14.41 -5.39
CA ALA A 19 8.24 -13.43 -5.52
C ALA A 19 7.31 -13.80 -6.68
N ARG A 20 6.04 -13.42 -6.55
CA ARG A 20 5.05 -13.57 -7.62
C ARG A 20 5.06 -12.33 -8.51
N GLU A 21 4.87 -12.54 -9.81
CA GLU A 21 4.58 -11.45 -10.73
C GLU A 21 3.18 -10.86 -10.45
N ALA A 22 3.05 -9.54 -10.59
CA ALA A 22 1.75 -8.88 -10.48
C ALA A 22 0.86 -9.26 -11.68
N GLU A 23 -0.44 -9.46 -11.44
CA GLU A 23 -1.40 -9.77 -12.51
C GLU A 23 -1.47 -8.66 -13.56
N THR A 24 -1.32 -7.42 -13.12
CA THR A 24 -1.18 -6.23 -13.96
C THR A 24 0.16 -5.57 -13.68
N PRO A 25 1.22 -5.88 -14.43
CA PRO A 25 2.53 -5.26 -14.28
C PRO A 25 2.47 -3.77 -14.65
N LEU A 26 3.22 -2.96 -13.90
CA LEU A 26 3.36 -1.53 -14.15
C LEU A 26 4.17 -1.27 -15.44
N ALA A 27 3.96 -0.12 -16.06
CA ALA A 27 4.78 0.29 -17.20
C ALA A 27 6.26 0.48 -16.79
N GLU A 28 7.16 0.42 -17.77
CA GLU A 28 8.60 0.59 -17.52
C GLU A 28 8.88 1.97 -16.90
N GLY A 29 9.45 1.98 -15.69
CA GLY A 29 9.74 3.20 -14.92
C GLY A 29 8.60 3.72 -14.05
N GLU A 30 7.40 3.15 -14.16
CA GLU A 30 6.25 3.54 -13.33
C GLU A 30 6.39 2.97 -11.91
N LYS A 31 6.09 3.81 -10.92
CA LYS A 31 6.11 3.43 -9.50
C LYS A 31 4.70 3.07 -9.05
N HIS A 32 4.59 2.09 -8.17
CA HIS A 32 3.33 1.77 -7.52
C HIS A 32 2.88 2.95 -6.64
N ASP A 33 1.65 3.42 -6.83
CA ASP A 33 1.04 4.43 -5.95
C ASP A 33 0.42 3.74 -4.73
N GLN A 34 1.15 3.75 -3.61
CA GLN A 34 0.74 3.12 -2.35
C GLN A 34 -0.57 3.68 -1.79
N LEU A 35 -0.92 4.91 -2.17
CA LEU A 35 -2.14 5.59 -1.73
C LEU A 35 -3.34 5.35 -2.63
N ALA A 36 -3.18 4.68 -3.78
CA ALA A 36 -4.25 4.60 -4.79
C ALA A 36 -5.57 4.06 -4.22
N GLU A 37 -5.51 2.97 -3.44
CA GLU A 37 -6.68 2.38 -2.78
C GLU A 37 -7.31 3.32 -1.75
N LYS A 38 -6.47 3.95 -0.92
CA LYS A 38 -6.92 4.89 0.13
C LYS A 38 -7.55 6.14 -0.50
N VAL A 39 -7.00 6.65 -1.59
CA VAL A 39 -7.52 7.81 -2.34
C VAL A 39 -8.89 7.52 -2.93
N GLU A 40 -9.16 6.29 -3.40
CA GLU A 40 -10.48 5.91 -3.91
C GLU A 40 -11.55 5.94 -2.81
N CYS A 41 -11.17 5.65 -1.56
CA CYS A 41 -12.06 5.62 -0.40
C CYS A 41 -12.13 6.94 0.39
N SER A 42 -11.18 7.86 0.22
CA SER A 42 -11.11 9.13 0.95
C SER A 42 -11.57 10.32 0.10
N GLU A 43 -11.98 11.41 0.75
CA GLU A 43 -12.48 12.61 0.05
C GLU A 43 -11.38 13.35 -0.74
N SER A 44 -10.12 13.18 -0.35
CA SER A 44 -8.98 13.76 -1.05
C SER A 44 -7.70 12.98 -0.78
N ARG A 45 -6.67 13.22 -1.61
CA ARG A 45 -5.33 12.64 -1.40
C ARG A 45 -4.70 13.07 -0.07
N GLN A 46 -5.10 14.21 0.49
CA GLN A 46 -4.58 14.67 1.78
C GLN A 46 -5.22 13.93 2.95
N GLU A 47 -6.52 13.66 2.86
CA GLU A 47 -7.21 12.84 3.85
C GLU A 47 -6.66 11.40 3.82
N ALA A 48 -6.46 10.83 2.62
CA ALA A 48 -5.83 9.51 2.47
C ALA A 48 -4.43 9.42 3.12
N LEU A 49 -3.62 10.48 2.98
CA LEU A 49 -2.31 10.58 3.64
C LEU A 49 -2.42 10.69 5.17
N LEU A 50 -3.40 11.45 5.66
CA LEU A 50 -3.64 11.60 7.10
C LEU A 50 -4.11 10.28 7.71
N ASP A 51 -5.02 9.59 7.03
CA ASP A 51 -5.55 8.29 7.46
C ASP A 51 -4.44 7.24 7.56
N GLU A 52 -3.61 7.10 6.52
CA GLU A 52 -2.46 6.18 6.54
C GLU A 52 -1.47 6.53 7.66
N GLY A 53 -1.10 7.80 7.77
CA GLY A 53 -0.19 8.25 8.83
C GLY A 53 -0.74 8.00 10.24
N LEU A 54 -2.06 8.10 10.44
CA LEU A 54 -2.71 7.82 11.71
C LEU A 54 -2.72 6.31 12.03
N GLU A 55 -2.95 5.46 11.01
CA GLU A 55 -2.89 3.99 11.14
C GLU A 55 -1.47 3.51 11.52
N GLU A 56 -0.43 4.17 11.03
CA GLU A 56 0.98 3.85 11.30
C GLU A 56 1.56 4.55 12.54
N SER A 57 0.78 5.43 13.18
CA SER A 57 1.21 6.18 14.36
C SER A 57 1.18 5.34 15.64
N PHE A 58 2.05 5.68 16.57
CA PHE A 58 2.16 4.99 17.86
C PHE A 58 1.40 5.71 18.98
N PRO A 59 0.93 5.01 20.02
CA PRO A 59 0.29 5.64 21.16
C PRO A 59 1.23 6.65 21.83
N GLY A 60 0.78 7.91 21.95
CA GLY A 60 1.53 8.98 22.60
C GLY A 60 2.59 9.68 21.73
N SER A 61 2.65 9.41 20.43
CA SER A 61 3.41 10.25 19.49
C SER A 61 2.73 11.61 19.25
N ASP A 62 3.50 12.60 18.78
CA ASP A 62 2.94 13.84 18.24
C ASP A 62 1.98 13.54 17.07
N PRO A 63 0.93 14.35 16.85
CA PRO A 63 -0.02 14.12 15.76
C PRO A 63 0.65 14.28 14.38
N VAL A 64 0.24 13.43 13.44
CA VAL A 64 0.71 13.49 12.05
C VAL A 64 0.32 14.81 11.39
N SER A 65 1.23 15.38 10.61
CA SER A 65 1.01 16.63 9.88
C SER A 65 1.43 16.47 8.43
N VAL A 66 0.46 16.42 7.51
CA VAL A 66 0.71 16.35 6.07
C VAL A 66 0.86 17.75 5.47
N LYS A 67 1.85 17.94 4.60
CA LYS A 67 2.06 19.23 3.93
C LYS A 67 1.13 19.34 2.72
N ARG A 68 0.36 20.42 2.66
CA ARG A 68 -0.34 20.85 1.45
C ARG A 68 0.65 21.56 0.54
N ILE A 69 1.11 20.87 -0.50
CA ILE A 69 1.96 21.44 -1.53
C ILE A 69 1.05 21.68 -2.73
N THR A 70 0.67 22.95 -2.96
CA THR A 70 -0.13 23.42 -4.11
C THR A 70 0.76 23.75 -5.29
#